data_AF-A0A3C0B7I1-F1
#
_entry.id   AF-A0A3C0B7I1-F1
#
_cell.length_a   1.000
_cell.length_b   1.000
_cell.length_c   1.000
_cell.angle_alpha   90.00
_cell.angle_beta   90.00
_cell.angle_gamma   90.00
#
_symmetry.space_group_name_H-M   'P 1'
#
loop_
_entity.id
_entity.type
_entity.pdbx_description
1 polymer ?
#
loop_
_entity_poly.entity_id
_entity_poly.type
_entity_poly.pdbx_seq_one_letter_code
_entity_poly.pdbx_strand_id
1 'polypeptide(L)' 'MLKGKNILIGVTGSIAAYKIPLLVRLLVKAHAEVKVVMTPCATDFVTPLTLSTLSQHPILIEPYNKTDGSWNSHV' A
#
# COMPACT_ATOMS: atom_id res chain seq x y z
N MET A 1 -2.41 -2.33 21.20
CA MET A 1 -3.27 -3.40 20.67
C MET A 1 -3.01 -3.78 19.19
N LEU A 2 -2.20 -3.02 18.42
CA LEU A 2 -1.97 -3.32 16.99
C LEU A 2 -0.72 -4.15 16.68
N LYS A 3 0.12 -4.43 17.69
CA LYS A 3 1.35 -5.20 17.54
C LYS A 3 1.08 -6.57 16.91
N GLY A 4 1.76 -6.87 15.80
CA GLY A 4 1.66 -8.13 15.06
C GLY A 4 0.35 -8.33 14.31
N LYS A 5 -0.51 -7.30 14.18
CA LYS A 5 -1.71 -7.38 13.34
C LYS A 5 -1.35 -7.13 11.89
N ASN A 6 -1.91 -7.95 10.99
CA ASN A 6 -1.83 -7.75 9.55
C ASN A 6 -2.97 -6.82 9.11
N ILE A 7 -2.63 -5.70 8.48
CA ILE A 7 -3.58 -4.70 7.99
C ILE A 7 -3.35 -4.48 6.50
N LEU A 8 -4.40 -4.66 5.71
CA LEU A 8 -4.41 -4.32 4.28
C LEU A 8 -5.08 -2.96 4.09
N ILE A 9 -4.41 -2.06 3.39
CA ILE A 9 -4.97 -0.75 3.00
C ILE A 9 -5.19 -0.74 1.49
N GLY A 10 -6.45 -0.55 1.08
CA GLY A 10 -6.80 -0.28 -0.31
C GLY A 10 -6.88 1.23 -0.56
N VAL A 11 -6.17 1.72 -1.59
CA VAL A 11 -6.16 3.13 -1.98
C VAL A 11 -6.75 3.29 -3.38
N THR A 12 -7.72 4.20 -3.52
CA THR A 12 -8.35 4.53 -4.81
C THR A 12 -8.07 5.97 -5.22
N GLY A 13 -8.41 6.34 -6.46
CA GLY A 13 -8.24 7.69 -7.02
C GLY A 13 -9.13 8.74 -6.35
N SER A 14 -8.75 9.19 -5.16
CA SER A 14 -9.43 10.23 -4.40
C SER A 14 -8.41 11.27 -3.94
N ILE A 15 -8.82 12.54 -3.86
CA ILE A 15 -8.00 13.59 -3.26
C ILE A 15 -7.55 13.20 -1.84
N ALA A 16 -8.33 12.42 -1.08
CA ALA A 16 -7.94 11.99 0.27
C ALA A 16 -6.71 11.05 0.30
N ALA A 17 -6.27 10.50 -0.84
CA ALA A 17 -5.16 9.57 -0.92
C ALA A 17 -3.82 10.16 -0.43
N TYR A 18 -3.62 11.49 -0.49
CA TYR A 18 -2.42 12.14 0.04
C TYR A 18 -2.23 11.92 1.55
N LYS A 19 -3.29 11.56 2.28
CA LYS A 19 -3.24 11.31 3.74
C LYS A 19 -2.76 9.90 4.08
N ILE A 20 -2.78 8.98 3.13
CA ILE A 20 -2.44 7.57 3.36
C ILE A 20 -1.00 7.36 3.85
N PRO A 21 0.04 8.06 3.37
CA PRO A 21 1.39 7.96 3.92
C PRO A 21 1.44 8.14 5.44
N LEU A 22 0.71 9.12 5.97
CA LEU A 22 0.66 9.37 7.41
C LEU A 22 -0.02 8.22 8.15
N LEU A 23 -1.13 7.69 7.63
CA LEU A 23 -1.82 6.55 8.21
C LEU A 23 -0.91 5.31 8.26
N VAL A 24 -0.24 4.97 7.15
CA VAL A 24 0.71 3.85 7.08
C VAL A 24 1.80 4.01 8.14
N ARG A 25 2.42 5.21 8.23
CA ARG A 25 3.46 5.49 9.21
C ARG A 25 2.98 5.29 10.65
N LEU A 26 1.76 5.70 10.98
CA LEU A 26 1.19 5.55 12.33
C LEU A 26 0.90 4.07 12.66
N LEU A 27 0.39 3.29 11.70
CA LEU A 27 0.12 1.86 11.89
C LEU A 27 1.41 1.07 12.07
N VAL A 28 2.44 1.33 11.26
CA VAL A 28 3.76 0.72 11.39
C VAL A 28 4.42 1.11 12.71
N LYS A 29 4.33 2.38 13.13
CA LYS A 29 4.80 2.83 14.45
C LYS A 29 4.07 2.11 15.61
N ALA A 30 2.83 1.69 15.40
CA ALA A 30 2.07 0.88 16.34
C ALA A 30 2.40 -0.63 16.27
N HIS A 31 3.46 -1.01 15.53
CA HIS A 31 3.93 -2.37 15.30
C HIS A 31 2.94 -3.26 14.53
N ALA A 32 2.09 -2.69 13.69
CA ALA A 32 1.28 -3.45 12.74
C ALA A 32 2.09 -3.78 11.48
N GLU A 33 1.82 -4.93 10.89
CA GLU A 33 2.28 -5.31 9.56
C GLU A 33 1.31 -4.74 8.53
N VAL A 34 1.76 -3.78 7.72
CA VAL A 34 0.90 -3.04 6.79
C VAL A 34 1.24 -3.42 5.36
N LYS A 35 0.25 -3.92 4.62
CA LYS A 35 0.33 -4.10 3.16
C LYS A 35 -0.60 -3.12 2.49
N VAL A 36 -0.23 -2.67 1.30
CA VAL A 36 -1.02 -1.69 0.55
C VAL A 36 -1.26 -2.19 -0.87
N VAL A 37 -2.51 -2.06 -1.29
CA VAL A 37 -2.94 -2.21 -2.69
C VAL A 37 -3.50 -0.88 -3.16
N MET A 38 -3.28 -0.50 -4.41
CA MET A 38 -3.77 0.77 -4.94
C MET A 38 -4.26 0.66 -6.38
N THR A 39 -5.25 1.46 -6.75
CA THR A 39 -5.65 1.58 -8.17
C THR A 39 -4.62 2.42 -8.94
N PRO A 40 -4.49 2.25 -10.27
CA PRO A 40 -3.67 3.14 -11.09
C PRO A 40 -3.98 4.63 -10.86
N CYS A 41 -5.26 5.04 -10.80
CA CYS A 41 -5.63 6.44 -10.54
C CYS A 41 -5.18 6.98 -9.17
N ALA A 42 -4.84 6.12 -8.21
CA ALA A 42 -4.33 6.57 -6.91
C ALA A 42 -2.87 7.05 -7.01
N THR A 43 -2.11 6.56 -8.02
CA THR A 43 -0.69 6.91 -8.18
C THR A 43 -0.48 8.38 -8.51
N ASP A 44 -1.51 9.04 -9.05
CA ASP A 44 -1.52 10.47 -9.35
C ASP A 44 -1.57 11.34 -8.09
N PHE A 45 -2.06 10.79 -6.97
CA PHE A 45 -2.20 11.49 -5.69
C PHE A 45 -1.13 11.08 -4.67
N VAL A 46 -0.64 9.84 -4.73
CA VAL A 46 0.39 9.32 -3.83
C VAL A 46 1.24 8.27 -4.54
N THR A 47 2.56 8.41 -4.48
CA THR A 47 3.45 7.52 -5.23
C THR A 47 3.57 6.13 -4.58
N PRO A 48 3.67 5.05 -5.37
CA PRO A 48 3.97 3.72 -4.86
C PRO A 48 5.27 3.68 -4.05
N LEU A 49 6.31 4.42 -4.45
CA LEU A 49 7.60 4.48 -3.76
C LEU A 49 7.47 5.03 -2.33
N THR A 50 6.63 6.06 -2.12
CA THR A 50 6.37 6.59 -0.78
C THR A 50 5.74 5.52 0.11
N LEU A 51 4.74 4.81 -0.39
CA LEU A 51 4.03 3.82 0.40
C LEU A 51 4.86 2.55 0.61
N SER A 52 5.68 2.11 -0.36
CA SER A 52 6.55 0.95 -0.19
C SER A 52 7.60 1.20 0.90
N THR A 53 8.19 2.40 0.90
CA THR A 53 9.16 2.82 1.90
C THR A 53 8.56 2.84 3.30
N LEU A 54 7.34 3.37 3.45
CA LEU A 54 6.69 3.48 4.76
C LEU A 54 6.11 2.16 5.27
N SER A 55 5.57 1.34 4.38
CA SER A 55 4.99 0.03 4.73
C SER A 55 6.03 -1.07 4.85
N GLN A 56 7.24 -0.86 4.32
CA GLN A 56 8.30 -1.88 4.21
C GLN A 56 7.87 -3.10 3.38
N HIS A 57 6.89 -2.92 2.50
CA HIS A 57 6.33 -3.95 1.63
C HIS A 57 6.18 -3.43 0.20
N PRO A 58 6.25 -4.31 -0.82
CA PRO A 58 5.89 -3.95 -2.19
C PRO A 58 4.44 -3.44 -2.27
N ILE A 59 4.19 -2.50 -3.18
CA ILE A 59 2.84 -1.97 -3.42
C ILE A 59 2.26 -2.66 -4.64
N LEU A 60 1.10 -3.28 -4.45
CA LEU A 60 0.36 -3.94 -5.52
C LEU A 60 -0.55 -2.93 -6.20
N ILE A 61 -0.44 -2.82 -7.52
CA ILE A 61 -1.23 -1.88 -8.33
C ILE A 61 -2.09 -2.64 -9.33
N GLU A 62 -1.44 -3.48 -10.13
CA GLU A 62 -2.08 -4.37 -11.09
C GLU A 62 -1.87 -5.83 -10.65
N PRO A 63 -2.78 -6.75 -11.03
CA PRO A 63 -2.59 -8.18 -10.77
C PRO A 63 -1.30 -8.73 -11.38
N TYR A 64 -0.90 -8.19 -12.53
CA TYR A 64 0.34 -8.56 -13.21
C TYR A 64 1.41 -7.48 -13.02
N ASN A 65 2.57 -7.86 -12.50
CA ASN A 65 3.72 -6.98 -12.44
C ASN A 65 4.55 -7.12 -13.71
N LYS A 66 4.54 -6.07 -14.54
CA LYS A 66 5.29 -6.01 -15.81
C LYS A 66 6.81 -5.99 -15.63
N THR A 67 7.30 -5.70 -14.41
CA THR A 67 8.73 -5.49 -14.14
C THR A 67 9.46 -6.80 -13.85
N ASP A 68 8.82 -7.71 -13.11
CA ASP A 68 9.40 -8.99 -12.71
C ASP A 68 8.61 -10.20 -13.21
N GLY A 69 7.50 -9.98 -13.93
CA GLY A 69 6.63 -11.03 -14.46
C GLY A 69 5.79 -11.74 -13.39
N SER A 70 5.78 -11.26 -12.15
CA SER A 70 5.01 -11.86 -11.07
C SER A 70 3.50 -11.65 -11.26
N TRP A 71 2.73 -12.67 -10.93
CA TRP A 71 1.26 -12.64 -10.97
C TRP A 71 0.69 -12.74 -9.55
N ASN A 72 -0.06 -11.72 -9.15
CA ASN A 72 -0.80 -11.67 -7.90
C ASN A 72 -2.18 -12.29 -8.14
N SER A 73 -2.24 -13.63 -8.08
CA SER A 73 -3.51 -14.37 -8.19
C SER A 73 -4.36 -14.13 -6.94
N HIS A 74 -5.68 -13.99 -7.15
CA HIS A 74 -6.67 -13.99 -6.08
C HIS A 74 -7.29 -15.39 -5.86
N VAL A 75 -6.80 -16.38 -6.61
CA VAL A 75 -7.21 -17.79 -6.61
C VAL A 75 -6.00 -18.66 -6.29
#